data_AF-A0A0P4W3N6-F1
#
_entry.id   AF-A0A0P4W3N6-F1
#
_cell.length_a   1.000
_cell.length_b   1.000
_cell.length_c   1.000
_cell.angle_alpha   90.00
_cell.angle_beta   90.00
_cell.angle_gamma   90.00
#
_symmetry.space_group_name_H-M   'P 1'
#
loop_
_entity.id
_entity.type
_entity.pdbx_description
1 polymer ?
#
loop_
_entity_poly.entity_id
_entity_poly.type
_entity_poly.pdbx_seq_one_letter_code
_entity_poly.pdbx_strand_id
1 'polypeptide(L)'
;MLRRRLGVLFTAVLLTPAFVLFFVSSPDLSGEQALVQRVAEMRERLHHAEMLNQQRLQDVMVLSQKFNTILQPTVLQKNGTGYGQQLSKEARMLLSNLSRSSAPDLHLPSIYSYLPHLLRSPESTSPAFKLSRGRHSVSLVLGVPTVRREVQSYLMTTLANLITSMTPQEMKECLIVVFVAEWDIDYVHQLASQIERKFPEHLESGLLEVISPPESFYPDMNNLRQTLGDPMERVRWRTKQNLDFAFLMMYAQPKGTFYVQLEDDIQTKKGYIATMKKFALQKTAEKKNWFVLDFCQLGFIGKTFKTIDLSALVTFLLVFHNDKPCDWLLDHLVQNKVCRFDQPSKHCKKAKENVWIHYKPSLFQHIGTHSSLKGKVQKLKDKQFGKIQLFFPHNNPRASVETMIKPYKTYTLQRAYRGESYFWGLLPQQGDKLLFNFDPPVSLKGFLFRSGNVEHPSDRLYNTTVEVLPIQPLSRLPHNIRTKLKVTNDSYLIIGKLEEHIIFLYSVSVVVNKINLFI
;
A
#
# COMPACT_ATOMS: atom_id res chain seq x y z
N MET A 1 50.56 16.03 39.78
CA MET A 1 50.06 15.27 38.61
C MET A 1 49.42 13.91 38.94
N LEU A 2 49.79 13.24 40.05
CA LEU A 2 49.29 11.90 40.39
C LEU A 2 47.77 11.84 40.70
N ARG A 3 47.22 12.81 41.44
CA ARG A 3 45.78 12.89 41.77
C ARG A 3 44.85 13.02 40.56
N ARG A 4 45.28 13.73 39.51
CA ARG A 4 44.50 13.90 38.26
C ARG A 4 44.45 12.60 37.45
N ARG A 5 45.53 11.81 37.46
CA ARG A 5 45.58 10.50 36.78
C ARG A 5 44.74 9.43 37.50
N LEU A 6 44.73 9.44 38.84
CA LEU A 6 43.86 8.55 39.62
C LEU A 6 42.37 8.86 39.41
N GLY A 7 41.98 10.15 39.37
CA GLY A 7 40.59 10.53 39.14
C GLY A 7 40.06 10.07 37.78
N VAL A 8 40.87 10.17 36.72
CA VAL A 8 40.50 9.72 35.37
C VAL A 8 40.39 8.19 35.31
N LEU A 9 41.28 7.46 35.97
CA LEU A 9 41.21 6.00 36.10
C LEU A 9 39.97 5.56 36.88
N PHE A 10 39.64 6.26 37.97
CA PHE A 10 38.44 5.96 38.75
C PHE A 10 37.16 6.19 37.95
N THR A 11 37.07 7.29 37.19
CA THR A 11 35.93 7.55 36.30
C THR A 11 35.83 6.54 35.16
N ALA A 12 36.97 6.10 34.61
CA ALA A 12 36.98 5.09 33.55
C ALA A 12 36.49 3.73 34.07
N VAL A 13 36.93 3.31 35.26
CA VAL A 13 36.51 2.04 35.89
C VAL A 13 35.04 2.06 36.32
N LEU A 14 34.48 3.21 36.69
CA LEU A 14 33.06 3.36 37.02
C LEU A 14 32.16 3.39 35.78
N LEU A 15 32.63 3.97 34.67
CA LEU A 15 31.84 4.14 33.45
C LEU A 15 31.89 2.92 32.52
N THR A 16 32.95 2.11 32.57
CA THR A 16 33.07 0.88 31.77
C THR A 16 31.96 -0.15 32.01
N PRO A 17 31.54 -0.50 33.24
CA PRO A 17 30.43 -1.44 33.43
C PRO A 17 29.09 -0.89 32.93
N ALA A 18 28.86 0.43 33.03
CA ALA A 18 27.66 1.06 32.47
C ALA A 18 27.65 1.03 30.94
N PHE A 19 28.82 1.24 30.31
CA PHE A 19 28.98 1.15 28.87
C PHE A 19 28.81 -0.29 28.37
N VAL A 20 29.36 -1.27 29.09
CA VAL A 20 29.20 -2.69 28.77
C VAL A 20 27.74 -3.14 28.91
N LEU A 21 27.03 -2.72 29.95
CA LEU A 21 25.59 -2.96 30.09
C LEU A 21 24.80 -2.31 28.95
N PHE A 22 25.14 -1.10 28.51
CA PHE A 22 24.46 -0.44 27.39
C PHE A 22 24.65 -1.15 26.04
N PHE A 23 25.81 -1.78 25.83
CA PHE A 23 26.10 -2.54 24.60
C PHE A 23 25.62 -3.99 24.64
N VAL A 24 25.59 -4.63 25.82
CA VAL A 24 25.10 -6.01 26.01
C VAL A 24 23.56 -6.04 26.11
N SER A 25 22.94 -4.98 26.64
CA SER A 25 21.49 -4.81 26.71
C SER A 25 20.99 -3.96 25.56
N SER A 26 21.15 -4.42 24.32
CA SER A 26 20.28 -3.95 23.24
C SER A 26 18.91 -4.61 23.49
N PRO A 27 17.88 -3.90 23.98
CA PRO A 27 16.59 -4.55 24.20
C PRO A 27 16.07 -5.07 22.86
N ASP A 28 15.62 -6.32 22.84
CA ASP A 28 14.93 -6.90 21.69
C ASP A 28 13.56 -6.21 21.53
N LEU A 29 13.57 -5.07 20.85
CA LEU A 29 12.41 -4.23 20.59
C LEU A 29 11.39 -4.89 19.63
N SER A 30 11.69 -6.08 19.09
CA SER A 30 10.79 -6.80 18.19
C SER A 30 9.48 -7.17 18.88
N GLY A 31 9.53 -7.56 20.15
CA GLY A 31 8.36 -7.88 20.97
C GLY A 31 7.46 -6.67 21.21
N GLU A 32 8.04 -5.52 21.55
CA GLU A 32 7.30 -4.27 21.74
C GLU A 32 6.66 -3.78 20.44
N GLN A 33 7.39 -3.84 19.31
CA GLN A 33 6.84 -3.48 18.00
C GLN A 33 5.67 -4.39 17.61
N ALA A 34 5.77 -5.69 17.87
CA ALA A 34 4.69 -6.64 17.63
C ALA A 34 3.47 -6.34 18.53
N LEU A 35 3.69 -5.99 19.79
CA LEU A 35 2.63 -5.60 20.72
C LEU A 35 1.92 -4.32 20.25
N VAL A 36 2.67 -3.29 19.89
CA VAL A 36 2.14 -2.02 19.36
C VAL A 36 1.31 -2.25 18.10
N GLN A 37 1.78 -3.10 17.19
CA GLN A 37 1.04 -3.46 15.99
C GLN A 37 -0.27 -4.20 16.31
N ARG A 38 -0.26 -5.14 17.27
CA ARG A 38 -1.47 -5.84 17.72
C ARG A 38 -2.48 -4.89 18.37
N VAL A 39 -2.02 -3.94 19.19
CA VAL A 39 -2.88 -2.92 19.79
C VAL A 39 -3.52 -2.04 18.72
N ALA A 40 -2.74 -1.62 17.71
CA ALA A 40 -3.28 -0.86 16.58
C ALA A 40 -4.33 -1.66 15.78
N GLU A 41 -4.09 -2.96 15.55
CA GLU A 41 -5.04 -3.84 14.87
C GLU A 41 -6.34 -4.01 15.67
N MET A 42 -6.23 -4.28 16.97
CA MET A 42 -7.39 -4.40 17.85
C MET A 42 -8.20 -3.11 17.88
N ARG A 43 -7.54 -1.95 17.92
CA ARG A 43 -8.21 -0.65 17.90
C ARG A 43 -8.99 -0.41 16.61
N GLU A 44 -8.41 -0.72 15.45
CA GLU A 44 -9.11 -0.55 14.17
C GLU A 44 -10.28 -1.53 14.01
N ARG A 45 -10.12 -2.78 14.48
CA ARG A 45 -11.24 -3.74 14.53
C ARG A 45 -12.35 -3.30 15.47
N LEU A 46 -11.99 -2.73 16.63
CA LEU A 46 -12.97 -2.20 17.59
C LEU A 46 -13.75 -1.04 16.97
N HIS A 47 -13.06 -0.05 16.37
CA HIS A 47 -13.73 1.07 15.71
C HIS A 47 -14.62 0.63 14.55
N HIS A 48 -14.20 -0.37 13.77
CA HIS A 48 -15.04 -0.94 12.72
C HIS A 48 -16.29 -1.61 13.31
N ALA A 49 -16.14 -2.39 14.39
CA ALA A 49 -17.26 -3.03 15.07
C ALA A 49 -18.22 -2.01 15.72
N GLU A 50 -17.70 -0.95 16.33
CA GLU A 50 -18.48 0.17 16.88
C GLU A 50 -19.30 0.85 15.78
N MET A 51 -18.68 1.14 14.62
CA MET A 51 -19.36 1.72 13.47
C MET A 51 -20.52 0.83 12.98
N LEU A 52 -20.28 -0.48 12.82
CA LEU A 52 -21.33 -1.42 12.44
C LEU A 52 -22.45 -1.50 13.48
N ASN A 53 -22.12 -1.43 14.77
CA ASN A 53 -23.10 -1.42 15.84
C ASN A 53 -23.95 -0.15 15.81
N GLN A 54 -23.32 1.02 15.61
CA GLN A 54 -24.03 2.29 15.45
C GLN A 54 -24.97 2.30 14.24
N GLN A 55 -24.53 1.76 13.10
CA GLN A 55 -25.38 1.60 11.92
C GLN A 55 -26.60 0.72 12.22
N ARG A 56 -26.41 -0.44 12.87
CA ARG A 56 -27.53 -1.30 13.26
C ARG A 56 -28.49 -0.62 14.24
N LEU A 57 -27.98 0.17 15.18
CA LEU A 57 -28.82 0.94 16.09
C LEU A 57 -29.67 1.98 15.33
N GLN A 58 -29.10 2.66 14.35
CA GLN A 58 -29.84 3.58 13.47
C GLN A 58 -30.91 2.84 12.67
N ASP A 59 -30.59 1.68 12.10
CA ASP A 59 -31.55 0.85 11.36
C ASP A 59 -32.71 0.40 12.25
N VAL A 60 -32.43 0.00 13.50
CA VAL A 60 -33.46 -0.37 14.49
C VAL A 60 -34.35 0.82 14.84
N MET A 61 -33.77 2.02 15.00
CA MET A 61 -34.55 3.25 15.24
C MET A 61 -35.47 3.56 14.05
N VAL A 62 -34.96 3.50 12.82
CA VAL A 62 -35.75 3.74 11.60
C VAL A 62 -36.84 2.68 11.43
N LEU A 63 -36.52 1.41 11.66
CA LEU A 63 -37.50 0.31 11.62
C LEU A 63 -38.59 0.51 12.66
N SER A 64 -38.23 0.90 13.89
CA SER A 64 -39.24 1.19 14.91
C SER A 64 -40.11 2.38 14.56
N GLN A 65 -39.57 3.44 13.95
CA GLN A 65 -40.37 4.59 13.52
C GLN A 65 -41.35 4.19 12.41
N LYS A 66 -40.90 3.42 11.42
CA LYS A 66 -41.76 2.87 10.36
C LYS A 66 -42.85 1.97 10.95
N PHE A 67 -42.49 1.12 11.90
CA PHE A 67 -43.44 0.23 12.57
C PHE A 67 -44.48 1.01 13.40
N ASN A 68 -44.07 2.07 14.11
CA ASN A 68 -45.00 2.97 14.80
C ASN A 68 -45.95 3.68 13.83
N THR A 69 -45.45 4.13 12.68
CA THR A 69 -46.27 4.78 11.64
C THR A 69 -47.30 3.82 11.04
N ILE A 70 -46.94 2.54 10.87
CA ILE A 70 -47.86 1.49 10.36
C ILE A 70 -48.89 1.09 11.42
N LEU A 71 -48.50 1.02 12.70
CA LEU A 71 -49.36 0.60 13.80
C LEU A 71 -50.28 1.70 14.35
N GLN A 72 -49.92 2.98 14.22
CA GLN A 72 -50.78 4.10 14.62
C GLN A 72 -52.19 4.01 14.00
N PRO A 73 -52.36 3.80 12.68
CA PRO A 73 -53.68 3.62 12.09
C PRO A 73 -54.40 2.34 12.53
N THR A 74 -53.68 1.24 12.78
CA THR A 74 -54.28 -0.07 13.13
C THR A 74 -54.76 -0.14 14.58
N VAL A 75 -54.15 0.60 15.49
CA VAL A 75 -54.53 0.66 16.91
C VAL A 75 -55.61 1.74 17.17
N LEU A 76 -55.72 2.75 16.29
CA LEU A 76 -56.68 3.84 16.44
C LEU A 76 -58.03 3.62 15.71
N GLN A 77 -58.21 2.53 14.95
CA GLN A 77 -59.54 2.10 14.52
C GLN A 77 -60.34 1.61 15.73
N LYS A 78 -61.07 2.54 16.36
CA LYS A 78 -61.91 2.33 17.53
C LYS A 78 -63.09 1.37 17.31
N ASN A 79 -63.38 0.93 16.09
CA ASN A 79 -64.50 0.05 15.80
C ASN A 79 -64.10 -1.00 14.75
N GLY A 80 -63.93 -2.25 15.18
CA GLY A 80 -63.82 -3.42 14.28
C GLY A 80 -62.58 -4.30 14.51
N THR A 81 -62.77 -5.38 15.27
CA THR A 81 -61.93 -6.60 15.33
C THR A 81 -60.41 -6.40 15.30
N GLY A 82 -59.84 -6.09 16.47
CA GLY A 82 -58.44 -5.68 16.60
C GLY A 82 -57.41 -6.82 16.55
N TYR A 83 -56.54 -6.78 15.53
CA TYR A 83 -55.25 -7.48 15.49
C TYR A 83 -54.27 -7.02 16.60
N GLY A 84 -54.53 -5.90 17.29
CA GLY A 84 -53.74 -5.44 18.44
C GLY A 84 -53.79 -6.38 19.66
N GLN A 85 -54.81 -7.25 19.76
CA GLN A 85 -54.93 -8.23 20.84
C GLN A 85 -53.95 -9.41 20.74
N GLN A 86 -53.34 -9.64 19.57
CA GLN A 86 -52.36 -10.71 19.33
C GLN A 86 -50.92 -10.37 19.73
N LEU A 87 -50.62 -9.10 20.01
CA LEU A 87 -49.28 -8.68 20.46
C LEU A 87 -49.11 -8.97 21.96
N SER A 88 -47.94 -9.50 22.35
CA SER A 88 -47.60 -9.77 23.76
C SER A 88 -47.58 -8.49 24.59
N LYS A 89 -47.74 -8.61 25.91
CA LYS A 89 -47.73 -7.45 26.83
C LYS A 89 -46.41 -6.67 26.76
N GLU A 90 -45.32 -7.40 26.53
CA GLU A 90 -43.96 -6.89 26.36
C GLU A 90 -43.82 -6.09 25.06
N ALA A 91 -44.39 -6.61 23.96
CA ALA A 91 -44.42 -5.89 22.69
C ALA A 91 -45.23 -4.59 22.79
N ARG A 92 -46.36 -4.60 23.52
CA ARG A 92 -47.17 -3.38 23.75
C ARG A 92 -46.45 -2.34 24.61
N MET A 93 -45.70 -2.76 25.63
CA MET A 93 -44.90 -1.85 26.47
C MET A 93 -43.71 -1.24 25.72
N LEU A 94 -43.05 -2.03 24.86
CA LEU A 94 -41.99 -1.49 23.98
C LEU A 94 -42.56 -0.48 22.99
N LEU A 95 -43.70 -0.77 22.37
CA LEU A 95 -44.36 0.14 21.42
C LEU A 95 -44.85 1.43 22.07
N SER A 96 -45.39 1.38 23.29
CA SER A 96 -45.83 2.59 24.00
C SER A 96 -44.65 3.47 24.43
N ASN A 97 -43.50 2.87 24.79
CA ASN A 97 -42.28 3.62 25.09
C ASN A 97 -41.64 4.24 23.85
N LEU A 98 -41.65 3.57 22.68
CA LEU A 98 -41.11 4.13 21.44
C LEU A 98 -42.07 5.10 20.72
N SER A 99 -43.38 5.01 20.97
CA SER A 99 -44.38 5.97 20.47
C SER A 99 -44.29 7.36 21.14
N ARG A 100 -43.62 7.45 22.30
CA ARG A 100 -43.34 8.73 22.99
C ARG A 100 -42.20 9.54 22.36
N SER A 101 -41.42 8.93 21.45
CA SER A 101 -40.44 9.65 20.64
C SER A 101 -41.16 10.33 19.49
N SER A 102 -41.31 11.66 19.58
CA SER A 102 -41.72 12.50 18.46
C SER A 102 -40.87 12.18 17.22
N ALA A 103 -41.51 12.16 16.04
CA ALA A 103 -40.77 12.07 14.79
C ALA A 103 -39.67 13.16 14.78
N PRO A 104 -38.44 12.85 14.36
CA PRO A 104 -37.38 13.83 14.35
C PRO A 104 -37.75 14.97 13.39
N ASP A 105 -37.66 16.22 13.85
CA ASP A 105 -37.91 17.42 13.03
C ASP A 105 -36.89 17.58 11.88
N LEU A 106 -35.80 16.78 11.90
CA LEU A 106 -34.73 16.81 10.91
C LEU A 106 -34.91 15.72 9.86
N HIS A 107 -34.91 16.11 8.58
CA HIS A 107 -34.82 15.19 7.46
C HIS A 107 -33.35 14.84 7.19
N LEU A 108 -32.94 13.63 7.57
CA LEU A 108 -31.57 13.16 7.34
C LEU A 108 -31.32 12.88 5.85
N PRO A 109 -30.22 13.39 5.27
CA PRO A 109 -29.83 13.04 3.91
C PRO A 109 -29.62 11.54 3.76
N SER A 110 -30.15 10.97 2.68
CA SER A 110 -29.95 9.56 2.33
C SER A 110 -29.45 9.45 0.89
N ILE A 111 -29.09 8.24 0.46
CA ILE A 111 -28.75 8.00 -0.95
C ILE A 111 -29.86 8.47 -1.90
N TYR A 112 -31.13 8.36 -1.48
CA TYR A 112 -32.30 8.80 -2.24
C TYR A 112 -32.38 10.32 -2.41
N SER A 113 -31.70 11.10 -1.55
CA SER A 113 -31.60 12.56 -1.71
C SER A 113 -30.75 12.94 -2.93
N TYR A 114 -29.78 12.10 -3.30
CA TYR A 114 -28.89 12.34 -4.44
C TYR A 114 -29.30 11.54 -5.67
N LEU A 115 -29.87 10.34 -5.46
CA LEU A 115 -30.35 9.43 -6.48
C LEU A 115 -31.83 9.07 -6.23
N PRO A 116 -32.77 10.00 -6.46
CA PRO A 116 -34.19 9.78 -6.13
C PRO A 116 -34.84 8.70 -6.98
N HIS A 117 -34.29 8.38 -8.15
CA HIS A 117 -34.80 7.32 -9.02
C HIS A 117 -34.71 5.93 -8.39
N LEU A 118 -33.83 5.72 -7.40
CA LEU A 118 -33.72 4.45 -6.67
C LEU A 118 -35.01 4.11 -5.89
N LEU A 119 -35.87 5.09 -5.59
CA LEU A 119 -37.17 4.85 -4.94
C LEU A 119 -38.18 4.16 -5.87
N ARG A 120 -37.93 4.17 -7.19
CA ARG A 120 -38.84 3.56 -8.18
C ARG A 120 -38.73 2.04 -8.19
N SER A 121 -37.63 1.47 -7.72
CA SER A 121 -37.37 0.04 -7.76
C SER A 121 -36.73 -0.43 -6.44
N PRO A 122 -37.37 -1.34 -5.69
CA PRO A 122 -36.82 -1.83 -4.42
C PRO A 122 -35.54 -2.64 -4.59
N GLU A 123 -35.27 -3.15 -5.79
CA GLU A 123 -34.10 -3.96 -6.10
C GLU A 123 -32.86 -3.11 -6.45
N SER A 124 -32.99 -1.78 -6.57
CA SER A 124 -31.91 -0.91 -7.05
C SER A 124 -30.69 -0.86 -6.12
N THR A 125 -30.84 -1.23 -4.86
CA THR A 125 -29.75 -1.25 -3.86
C THR A 125 -29.19 -2.65 -3.61
N SER A 126 -29.68 -3.66 -4.34
CA SER A 126 -29.20 -5.05 -4.24
C SER A 126 -28.47 -5.43 -5.53
N PRO A 127 -27.35 -6.18 -5.46
CA PRO A 127 -26.69 -6.66 -6.67
C PRO A 127 -27.65 -7.50 -7.52
N ALA A 128 -27.73 -7.22 -8.83
CA ALA A 128 -28.53 -8.01 -9.77
C ALA A 128 -27.97 -9.42 -9.97
N PHE A 129 -26.65 -9.56 -9.87
CA PHE A 129 -25.96 -10.84 -9.81
C PHE A 129 -25.05 -10.87 -8.59
N LYS A 130 -25.01 -12.02 -7.91
CA LYS A 130 -24.15 -12.24 -6.75
C LYS A 130 -23.71 -13.70 -6.67
N LEU A 131 -22.41 -13.92 -6.83
CA LEU A 131 -21.73 -15.18 -6.55
C LEU A 131 -20.79 -14.96 -5.35
N SER A 132 -21.22 -15.40 -4.17
CA SER A 132 -20.51 -15.14 -2.91
C SER A 132 -20.81 -16.23 -1.89
N ARG A 133 -19.81 -16.52 -1.03
CA ARG A 133 -19.96 -17.40 0.15
C ARG A 133 -20.23 -16.63 1.44
N GLY A 134 -20.51 -15.33 1.34
CA GLY A 134 -20.84 -14.48 2.49
C GLY A 134 -19.65 -14.30 3.43
N ARG A 135 -18.45 -14.07 2.91
CA ARG A 135 -17.28 -13.84 3.77
C ARG A 135 -17.29 -12.42 4.32
N HIS A 136 -17.05 -12.30 5.63
CA HIS A 136 -17.04 -11.04 6.37
C HIS A 136 -15.89 -11.01 7.38
N SER A 137 -15.71 -9.86 8.05
CA SER A 137 -14.71 -9.63 9.10
C SER A 137 -13.27 -9.90 8.66
N VAL A 138 -12.96 -9.64 7.39
CA VAL A 138 -11.60 -9.74 6.87
C VAL A 138 -10.78 -8.49 7.20
N SER A 139 -9.45 -8.59 7.15
CA SER A 139 -8.59 -7.42 7.38
C SER A 139 -8.64 -6.46 6.19
N LEU A 140 -8.55 -7.00 4.97
CA LEU A 140 -8.53 -6.21 3.72
C LEU A 140 -9.60 -6.71 2.74
N VAL A 141 -10.34 -5.78 2.14
CA VAL A 141 -11.24 -6.04 1.01
C VAL A 141 -10.66 -5.36 -0.23
N LEU A 142 -10.36 -6.13 -1.28
CA LEU A 142 -9.89 -5.63 -2.56
C LEU A 142 -11.07 -5.48 -3.52
N GLY A 143 -11.38 -4.25 -3.93
CA GLY A 143 -12.38 -3.99 -4.95
C GLY A 143 -11.75 -3.99 -6.34
N VAL A 144 -12.15 -4.92 -7.21
CA VAL A 144 -11.66 -5.06 -8.59
C VAL A 144 -12.83 -4.83 -9.55
N PRO A 145 -13.07 -3.59 -10.00
CA PRO A 145 -14.08 -3.28 -11.00
C PRO A 145 -13.60 -3.70 -12.39
N THR A 146 -14.50 -4.24 -13.19
CA THR A 146 -14.25 -4.64 -14.58
C THR A 146 -15.42 -4.20 -15.45
N VAL A 147 -15.12 -3.83 -16.70
CA VAL A 147 -16.08 -3.43 -17.72
C VAL A 147 -15.77 -4.19 -19.01
N ARG A 148 -16.80 -4.36 -19.84
CA ARG A 148 -16.67 -5.00 -21.15
C ARG A 148 -15.81 -4.13 -22.05
N ARG A 149 -14.68 -4.68 -22.51
CA ARG A 149 -13.79 -4.07 -23.51
C ARG A 149 -13.96 -4.76 -24.85
N GLU A 150 -13.83 -4.00 -25.94
CA GLU A 150 -13.96 -4.52 -27.30
C GLU A 150 -12.76 -5.36 -27.75
N VAL A 151 -11.55 -5.01 -27.28
CA VAL A 151 -10.29 -5.58 -27.80
C VAL A 151 -9.81 -6.78 -26.98
N GLN A 152 -9.60 -6.60 -25.68
CA GLN A 152 -9.07 -7.65 -24.81
C GLN A 152 -9.53 -7.48 -23.37
N SER A 153 -9.70 -8.59 -22.66
CA SER A 153 -9.99 -8.64 -21.23
C SER A 153 -8.73 -8.96 -20.43
N TYR A 154 -8.43 -8.14 -19.42
CA TYR A 154 -7.26 -8.32 -18.53
C TYR A 154 -7.61 -9.01 -17.22
N LEU A 155 -8.90 -9.08 -16.86
CA LEU A 155 -9.38 -9.51 -15.55
C LEU A 155 -8.81 -10.86 -15.12
N MET A 156 -8.84 -11.86 -16.01
CA MET A 156 -8.38 -13.22 -15.70
C MET A 156 -6.89 -13.30 -15.40
N THR A 157 -6.10 -12.42 -15.99
CA THR A 157 -4.65 -12.32 -15.76
C THR A 157 -4.38 -11.57 -14.45
N THR A 158 -5.13 -10.48 -14.21
CA THR A 158 -5.07 -9.71 -12.98
C THR A 158 -5.45 -10.54 -11.75
N LEU A 159 -6.56 -11.28 -11.81
CA LEU A 159 -6.99 -12.17 -10.72
C LEU A 159 -5.97 -13.26 -10.44
N ALA A 160 -5.44 -13.92 -11.49
CA ALA A 160 -4.39 -14.91 -11.33
C ALA A 160 -3.15 -14.31 -10.65
N ASN A 161 -2.75 -13.10 -11.07
CA ASN A 161 -1.61 -12.42 -10.47
C ASN A 161 -1.84 -12.00 -9.01
N LEU A 162 -3.02 -11.48 -8.69
CA LEU A 162 -3.42 -11.11 -7.33
C LEU A 162 -3.37 -12.32 -6.39
N ILE A 163 -3.90 -13.46 -6.83
CA ILE A 163 -4.01 -14.68 -6.02
C ILE A 163 -2.64 -15.36 -5.87
N THR A 164 -1.89 -15.56 -6.96
CA THR A 164 -0.57 -16.22 -6.92
C THR A 164 0.49 -15.40 -6.17
N SER A 165 0.25 -14.10 -5.99
CA SER A 165 1.12 -13.22 -5.21
C SER A 165 0.78 -13.18 -3.72
N MET A 166 -0.28 -13.88 -3.27
CA MET A 166 -0.62 -14.04 -1.86
C MET A 166 -0.05 -15.34 -1.28
N THR A 167 0.28 -15.28 0.00
CA THR A 167 0.52 -16.46 0.85
C THR A 167 -0.81 -17.04 1.37
N PRO A 168 -0.85 -18.32 1.79
CA PRO A 168 -2.06 -18.92 2.34
C PRO A 168 -2.64 -18.18 3.56
N GLN A 169 -1.79 -17.54 4.37
CA GLN A 169 -2.23 -16.73 5.51
C GLN A 169 -2.90 -15.43 5.05
N GLU A 170 -2.34 -14.76 4.04
CA GLU A 170 -2.94 -13.56 3.46
C GLU A 170 -4.30 -13.87 2.82
N MET A 171 -4.45 -15.02 2.16
CA MET A 171 -5.74 -15.46 1.61
C MET A 171 -6.82 -15.63 2.70
N LYS A 172 -6.45 -15.98 3.93
CA LYS A 172 -7.37 -16.10 5.09
C LYS A 172 -7.76 -14.76 5.71
N GLU A 173 -7.04 -13.68 5.40
CA GLU A 173 -7.30 -12.35 5.95
C GLU A 173 -7.82 -11.35 4.90
N CYS A 174 -8.01 -11.80 3.66
CA CYS A 174 -8.37 -10.97 2.51
C CYS A 174 -9.68 -11.46 1.86
N LEU A 175 -10.40 -10.53 1.23
CA LEU A 175 -11.51 -10.79 0.32
C LEU A 175 -11.30 -10.00 -0.98
N ILE A 176 -11.49 -10.64 -2.12
CA ILE A 176 -11.48 -10.00 -3.45
C ILE A 176 -12.92 -9.91 -3.93
N VAL A 177 -13.42 -8.69 -4.13
CA VAL A 177 -14.74 -8.44 -4.70
C VAL A 177 -14.55 -7.98 -6.14
N VAL A 178 -14.90 -8.86 -7.08
CA VAL A 178 -14.96 -8.57 -8.50
C VAL A 178 -16.29 -7.90 -8.80
N PHE A 179 -16.24 -6.65 -9.22
CA PHE A 179 -17.42 -5.88 -9.58
C PHE A 179 -17.52 -5.80 -11.11
N VAL A 180 -18.39 -6.62 -11.67
CA VAL A 180 -18.70 -6.60 -13.10
C VAL A 180 -19.66 -5.45 -13.35
N ALA A 181 -19.11 -4.31 -13.77
CA ALA A 181 -19.84 -3.07 -13.96
C ALA A 181 -20.61 -3.08 -15.29
N GLU A 182 -21.38 -4.13 -15.53
CA GLU A 182 -22.24 -4.33 -16.70
C GLU A 182 -23.62 -4.76 -16.22
N TRP A 183 -24.66 -4.27 -16.88
CA TRP A 183 -26.06 -4.66 -16.63
C TRP A 183 -26.58 -5.72 -17.62
N ASP A 184 -25.80 -6.10 -18.64
CA ASP A 184 -26.06 -7.23 -19.52
C ASP A 184 -25.83 -8.55 -18.74
N ILE A 185 -26.93 -9.17 -18.29
CA ILE A 185 -26.87 -10.34 -17.42
C ILE A 185 -26.24 -11.57 -18.11
N ASP A 186 -26.40 -11.70 -19.43
CA ASP A 186 -25.82 -12.80 -20.19
C ASP A 186 -24.29 -12.69 -20.21
N TYR A 187 -23.78 -11.47 -20.45
CA TYR A 187 -22.35 -11.20 -20.34
C TYR A 187 -21.83 -11.45 -18.92
N VAL A 188 -22.58 -11.01 -17.90
CA VAL A 188 -22.22 -11.22 -16.48
C VAL A 188 -22.14 -12.71 -16.16
N HIS A 189 -23.13 -13.51 -16.56
CA HIS A 189 -23.13 -14.96 -16.38
C HIS A 189 -21.97 -15.63 -17.10
N GLN A 190 -21.70 -15.25 -18.36
CA GLN A 190 -20.56 -15.79 -19.11
C GLN A 190 -19.23 -15.51 -18.40
N LEU A 191 -19.03 -14.27 -17.91
CA LEU A 191 -17.82 -13.89 -17.20
C LEU A 191 -17.72 -14.60 -15.84
N ALA A 192 -18.82 -14.71 -15.10
CA ALA A 192 -18.88 -15.43 -13.84
C ALA A 192 -18.53 -16.92 -14.02
N SER A 193 -19.07 -17.58 -15.05
CA SER A 193 -18.72 -18.97 -15.37
C SER A 193 -17.26 -19.13 -15.80
N GLN A 194 -16.67 -18.14 -16.47
CA GLN A 194 -15.23 -18.17 -16.76
C GLN A 194 -14.39 -18.05 -15.48
N ILE A 195 -14.80 -17.21 -14.53
CA ILE A 195 -14.14 -17.06 -13.23
C ILE A 195 -14.26 -18.37 -12.45
N GLU A 196 -15.45 -18.98 -12.45
CA GLU A 196 -15.73 -20.25 -11.78
C GLU A 196 -14.89 -21.40 -12.31
N ARG A 197 -14.75 -21.53 -13.65
CA ARG A 197 -13.89 -22.55 -14.25
C ARG A 197 -12.41 -22.35 -13.93
N LYS A 198 -11.94 -21.09 -13.82
CA LYS A 198 -10.51 -20.79 -13.63
C LYS A 198 -10.09 -20.75 -12.16
N PHE A 199 -10.99 -20.39 -11.26
CA PHE A 199 -10.70 -20.19 -9.83
C PHE A 199 -11.74 -20.85 -8.89
N PRO A 200 -12.11 -22.12 -9.10
CA PRO A 200 -13.18 -22.77 -8.33
C PRO A 200 -12.87 -22.79 -6.82
N GLU A 201 -11.65 -23.19 -6.45
CA GLU A 201 -11.20 -23.27 -5.05
C GLU A 201 -11.26 -21.92 -4.31
N HIS A 202 -11.01 -20.81 -5.02
CA HIS A 202 -11.00 -19.48 -4.43
C HIS A 202 -12.43 -18.91 -4.23
N LEU A 203 -13.39 -19.34 -5.06
CA LEU A 203 -14.80 -19.07 -4.85
C LEU A 203 -15.37 -19.92 -3.72
N GLU A 204 -14.99 -21.20 -3.64
CA GLU A 204 -15.42 -22.12 -2.58
C GLU A 204 -14.90 -21.70 -1.20
N SER A 205 -13.62 -21.32 -1.11
CA SER A 205 -13.03 -20.78 0.12
C SER A 205 -13.57 -19.39 0.51
N GLY A 206 -14.36 -18.74 -0.37
CA GLY A 206 -14.88 -17.40 -0.17
C GLY A 206 -13.81 -16.30 -0.23
N LEU A 207 -12.62 -16.57 -0.78
CA LEU A 207 -11.62 -15.55 -1.08
C LEU A 207 -12.10 -14.60 -2.18
N LEU A 208 -12.80 -15.14 -3.18
CA LEU A 208 -13.29 -14.42 -4.34
C LEU A 208 -14.82 -14.31 -4.30
N GLU A 209 -15.34 -13.13 -4.58
CA GLU A 209 -16.77 -12.85 -4.76
C GLU A 209 -16.97 -12.10 -6.07
N VAL A 210 -18.08 -12.37 -6.76
CA VAL A 210 -18.45 -11.68 -8.00
C VAL A 210 -19.82 -11.04 -7.82
N ILE A 211 -19.93 -9.76 -8.14
CA ILE A 211 -21.19 -9.02 -8.11
C ILE A 211 -21.36 -8.16 -9.37
N SER A 212 -22.61 -7.90 -9.74
CA SER A 212 -22.98 -6.91 -10.76
C SER A 212 -24.10 -6.01 -10.24
N PRO A 213 -24.07 -4.71 -10.58
CA PRO A 213 -25.10 -3.76 -10.17
C PRO A 213 -26.38 -3.93 -11.02
N PRO A 214 -27.57 -3.63 -10.46
CA PRO A 214 -28.78 -3.55 -11.24
C PRO A 214 -28.78 -2.31 -12.14
N GLU A 215 -29.39 -2.39 -13.32
CA GLU A 215 -29.55 -1.23 -14.23
C GLU A 215 -30.24 -0.06 -13.53
N SER A 216 -31.23 -0.36 -12.69
CA SER A 216 -32.01 0.63 -11.93
C SER A 216 -31.20 1.41 -10.89
N PHE A 217 -29.96 1.00 -10.59
CA PHE A 217 -29.06 1.78 -9.75
C PHE A 217 -28.62 3.08 -10.45
N TYR A 218 -28.48 3.06 -11.77
CA TYR A 218 -27.97 4.19 -12.54
C TYR A 218 -29.09 5.20 -12.87
N PRO A 219 -28.80 6.51 -12.85
CA PRO A 219 -29.72 7.50 -13.39
C PRO A 219 -29.80 7.37 -14.91
N ASP A 220 -30.70 8.12 -15.55
CA ASP A 220 -30.75 8.19 -17.00
C ASP A 220 -29.44 8.77 -17.56
N MET A 221 -28.61 7.87 -18.13
CA MET A 221 -27.29 8.19 -18.67
C MET A 221 -27.37 9.02 -19.97
N ASN A 222 -28.54 9.17 -20.57
CA ASN A 222 -28.74 10.04 -21.73
C ASN A 222 -29.02 11.50 -21.34
N ASN A 223 -29.55 11.73 -20.14
CA ASN A 223 -29.90 13.05 -19.63
C ASN A 223 -28.87 13.62 -18.64
N LEU A 224 -27.58 13.43 -18.94
CA LEU A 224 -26.49 13.96 -18.12
C LEU A 224 -26.14 15.39 -18.53
N ARG A 225 -25.77 16.24 -17.56
CA ARG A 225 -25.20 17.56 -17.82
C ARG A 225 -23.80 17.43 -18.40
N GLN A 226 -23.57 18.06 -19.56
CA GLN A 226 -22.22 18.21 -20.08
C GLN A 226 -21.38 19.09 -19.15
N THR A 227 -20.21 18.61 -18.73
CA THR A 227 -19.30 19.31 -17.83
C THR A 227 -17.86 19.20 -18.33
N LEU A 228 -16.99 20.12 -17.91
CA LEU A 228 -15.55 20.19 -18.27
C LEU A 228 -15.25 20.38 -19.77
N GLY A 229 -16.25 20.67 -20.60
CA GLY A 229 -16.10 20.71 -22.06
C GLY A 229 -15.86 19.34 -22.70
N ASP A 230 -16.08 18.25 -21.94
CA ASP A 230 -15.92 16.89 -22.44
C ASP A 230 -17.05 16.50 -23.42
N PRO A 231 -16.80 15.62 -24.40
CA PRO A 231 -17.87 15.01 -25.18
C PRO A 231 -18.77 14.14 -24.30
N MET A 232 -20.06 14.02 -24.67
CA MET A 232 -21.05 13.28 -23.87
C MET A 232 -20.66 11.82 -23.61
N GLU A 233 -19.95 11.16 -24.53
CA GLU A 233 -19.42 9.81 -24.31
C GLU A 233 -18.47 9.75 -23.11
N ARG A 234 -17.55 10.72 -23.00
CA ARG A 234 -16.62 10.82 -21.89
C ARG A 234 -17.33 11.19 -20.58
N VAL A 235 -18.34 12.05 -20.65
CA VAL A 235 -19.21 12.39 -19.50
C VAL A 235 -19.89 11.13 -18.98
N ARG A 236 -20.58 10.37 -19.84
CA ARG A 236 -21.22 9.09 -19.46
C ARG A 236 -20.23 8.12 -18.85
N TRP A 237 -19.05 7.96 -19.46
CA TRP A 237 -18.02 7.06 -18.97
C TRP A 237 -17.57 7.41 -17.54
N ARG A 238 -17.21 8.68 -17.26
CA ARG A 238 -16.75 9.08 -15.92
C ARG A 238 -17.88 9.09 -14.88
N THR A 239 -19.09 9.45 -15.30
CA THR A 239 -20.27 9.41 -14.44
C THR A 239 -20.59 7.98 -14.01
N LYS A 240 -20.56 7.03 -14.96
CA LYS A 240 -20.73 5.61 -14.68
C LYS A 240 -19.66 5.10 -13.71
N GLN A 241 -18.38 5.42 -13.98
CA GLN A 241 -17.27 5.01 -13.13
C GLN A 241 -17.40 5.49 -11.67
N ASN A 242 -17.86 6.72 -11.45
CA ASN A 242 -18.11 7.25 -10.10
C ASN A 242 -19.18 6.43 -9.36
N LEU A 243 -20.28 6.10 -10.05
CA LEU A 243 -21.36 5.29 -9.50
C LEU A 243 -20.94 3.84 -9.25
N ASP A 244 -20.16 3.27 -10.17
CA ASP A 244 -19.57 1.94 -10.07
C ASP A 244 -18.72 1.81 -8.79
N PHE A 245 -17.83 2.78 -8.56
CA PHE A 245 -16.96 2.79 -7.39
C PHE A 245 -17.76 3.01 -6.10
N ALA A 246 -18.75 3.90 -6.13
CA ALA A 246 -19.64 4.11 -4.99
C ALA A 246 -20.39 2.82 -4.61
N PHE A 247 -20.96 2.10 -5.58
CA PHE A 247 -21.64 0.82 -5.35
C PHE A 247 -20.69 -0.21 -4.74
N LEU A 248 -19.52 -0.39 -5.33
CA LEU A 248 -18.51 -1.34 -4.85
C LEU A 248 -18.03 -1.03 -3.43
N MET A 249 -17.76 0.24 -3.13
CA MET A 249 -17.35 0.67 -1.79
C MET A 249 -18.46 0.46 -0.76
N MET A 250 -19.72 0.76 -1.10
CA MET A 250 -20.87 0.47 -0.22
C MET A 250 -21.00 -1.03 0.07
N TYR A 251 -20.85 -1.88 -0.95
CA TYR A 251 -20.89 -3.33 -0.80
C TYR A 251 -19.74 -3.86 0.07
N ALA A 252 -18.54 -3.29 -0.08
CA ALA A 252 -17.34 -3.71 0.64
C ALA A 252 -17.29 -3.23 2.10
N GLN A 253 -18.00 -2.14 2.43
CA GLN A 253 -17.94 -1.51 3.75
C GLN A 253 -18.23 -2.45 4.94
N PRO A 254 -19.25 -3.33 4.91
CA PRO A 254 -19.49 -4.24 6.04
C PRO A 254 -18.54 -5.46 6.08
N LYS A 255 -17.62 -5.61 5.12
CA LYS A 255 -16.87 -6.87 4.93
C LYS A 255 -15.48 -6.89 5.58
N GLY A 256 -14.84 -5.75 5.77
CA GLY A 256 -13.51 -5.73 6.40
C GLY A 256 -13.05 -4.37 6.92
N THR A 257 -11.94 -4.38 7.66
CA THR A 257 -11.40 -3.19 8.35
C THR A 257 -10.83 -2.14 7.38
N PHE A 258 -10.16 -2.60 6.33
CA PHE A 258 -9.59 -1.75 5.28
C PHE A 258 -10.15 -2.13 3.91
N TYR A 259 -10.32 -1.12 3.06
CA TYR A 259 -10.73 -1.27 1.67
C TYR A 259 -9.63 -0.81 0.74
N VAL A 260 -9.40 -1.53 -0.35
CA VAL A 260 -8.42 -1.19 -1.38
C VAL A 260 -9.12 -1.12 -2.74
N GLN A 261 -9.11 0.05 -3.37
CA GLN A 261 -9.58 0.21 -4.74
C GLN A 261 -8.48 -0.21 -5.72
N LEU A 262 -8.80 -1.16 -6.59
CA LEU A 262 -7.94 -1.67 -7.66
C LEU A 262 -8.62 -1.46 -9.03
N GLU A 263 -7.95 -1.92 -10.08
CA GLU A 263 -8.45 -2.01 -11.45
C GLU A 263 -8.21 -3.44 -11.97
N ASP A 264 -8.84 -3.81 -13.08
CA ASP A 264 -8.79 -5.15 -13.65
C ASP A 264 -7.61 -5.41 -14.60
N ASP A 265 -6.68 -4.46 -14.74
CA ASP A 265 -5.52 -4.51 -15.62
C ASP A 265 -4.21 -4.16 -14.88
N ILE A 266 -3.98 -4.85 -13.77
CA ILE A 266 -2.83 -4.61 -12.88
C ILE A 266 -1.97 -5.85 -12.64
N GLN A 267 -0.71 -5.60 -12.27
CA GLN A 267 0.23 -6.57 -11.75
C GLN A 267 0.69 -6.18 -10.33
N THR A 268 0.98 -7.17 -9.51
CA THR A 268 1.26 -7.03 -8.07
C THR A 268 2.59 -7.66 -7.67
N LYS A 269 3.15 -7.20 -6.54
CA LYS A 269 4.31 -7.83 -5.89
C LYS A 269 3.87 -8.96 -4.95
N LYS A 270 4.72 -9.97 -4.78
CA LYS A 270 4.50 -11.04 -3.79
C LYS A 270 4.42 -10.47 -2.36
N GLY A 271 3.48 -10.97 -1.55
CA GLY A 271 3.31 -10.56 -0.15
C GLY A 271 2.76 -9.13 0.02
N TYR A 272 2.03 -8.62 -0.97
CA TYR A 272 1.53 -7.25 -0.95
C TYR A 272 0.47 -7.03 0.15
N ILE A 273 -0.34 -8.03 0.49
CA ILE A 273 -1.37 -7.92 1.53
C ILE A 273 -0.73 -7.66 2.90
N ALA A 274 0.26 -8.48 3.28
CA ALA A 274 1.00 -8.33 4.52
C ALA A 274 1.74 -6.98 4.57
N THR A 275 2.31 -6.56 3.43
CA THR A 275 2.99 -5.27 3.32
C THR A 275 2.02 -4.10 3.53
N MET A 276 0.86 -4.11 2.86
CA MET A 276 -0.17 -3.09 3.02
C MET A 276 -0.73 -3.06 4.45
N LYS A 277 -1.08 -4.23 5.00
CA LYS A 277 -1.58 -4.37 6.37
C LYS A 277 -0.58 -3.82 7.39
N LYS A 278 0.69 -4.25 7.30
CA LYS A 278 1.75 -3.79 8.20
C LYS A 278 1.94 -2.28 8.08
N PHE A 279 1.94 -1.72 6.87
CA PHE A 279 2.10 -0.29 6.68
C PHE A 279 0.92 0.50 7.27
N ALA A 280 -0.32 0.06 7.04
CA ALA A 280 -1.51 0.70 7.59
C ALA A 280 -1.49 0.71 9.12
N LEU A 281 -1.23 -0.45 9.73
CA LEU A 281 -1.15 -0.59 11.19
C LEU A 281 -0.01 0.23 11.79
N GLN A 282 1.14 0.28 11.12
CA GLN A 282 2.27 1.11 11.54
C GLN A 282 1.89 2.60 11.54
N LYS A 283 1.23 3.10 10.49
CA LYS A 283 0.83 4.52 10.42
C LYS A 283 -0.25 4.87 11.44
N THR A 284 -1.16 3.94 11.73
CA THR A 284 -2.12 4.07 12.83
C THR A 284 -1.42 4.08 14.19
N ALA A 285 -0.43 3.19 14.42
CA ALA A 285 0.34 3.14 15.66
C ALA A 285 1.17 4.42 15.91
N GLU A 286 1.70 5.02 14.84
CA GLU A 286 2.35 6.33 14.86
C GLU A 286 1.37 7.50 15.14
N LYS A 287 0.08 7.21 15.39
CA LYS A 287 -1.01 8.18 15.60
C LYS A 287 -1.15 9.17 14.45
N LYS A 288 -0.82 8.76 13.21
CA LYS A 288 -1.07 9.59 12.03
C LYS A 288 -2.55 9.50 11.64
N ASN A 289 -3.19 10.66 11.47
CA ASN A 289 -4.55 10.77 10.93
C ASN A 289 -4.52 10.71 9.40
N TRP A 290 -4.11 9.56 8.85
CA TRP A 290 -4.11 9.33 7.41
C TRP A 290 -5.53 9.07 6.89
N PHE A 291 -5.81 9.52 5.68
CA PHE A 291 -7.06 9.29 4.96
C PHE A 291 -6.88 8.32 3.79
N VAL A 292 -5.74 8.43 3.08
CA VAL A 292 -5.38 7.57 1.94
C VAL A 292 -3.99 7.00 2.17
N LEU A 293 -3.85 5.68 2.07
CA LEU A 293 -2.55 5.05 1.86
C LEU A 293 -2.45 4.68 0.38
N ASP A 294 -1.39 5.15 -0.25
CA ASP A 294 -1.24 5.07 -1.70
C ASP A 294 -0.10 4.14 -2.09
N PHE A 295 -0.45 3.01 -2.68
CA PHE A 295 0.48 1.96 -3.09
C PHE A 295 0.75 1.94 -4.61
N CYS A 296 0.17 2.89 -5.37
CA CYS A 296 0.40 3.10 -6.80
C CYS A 296 0.09 4.56 -7.15
N GLN A 297 1.06 5.32 -7.62
CA GLN A 297 0.88 6.75 -7.91
C GLN A 297 -0.01 7.01 -9.13
N LEU A 298 -0.30 5.97 -9.92
CA LEU A 298 -1.11 6.09 -11.12
C LEU A 298 -2.60 5.97 -10.79
N GLY A 299 -3.33 7.08 -10.99
CA GLY A 299 -4.80 7.13 -10.89
C GLY A 299 -5.33 6.64 -9.54
N PHE A 300 -6.46 5.93 -9.58
CA PHE A 300 -7.18 5.43 -8.41
C PHE A 300 -6.71 4.03 -7.97
N ILE A 301 -5.69 3.48 -8.63
CA ILE A 301 -5.17 2.14 -8.35
C ILE A 301 -4.47 2.13 -7.00
N GLY A 302 -4.66 1.06 -6.23
CA GLY A 302 -3.90 0.80 -5.01
C GLY A 302 -4.14 1.83 -3.91
N LYS A 303 -5.32 2.47 -3.91
CA LYS A 303 -5.72 3.42 -2.86
C LYS A 303 -6.41 2.64 -1.75
N THR A 304 -5.79 2.66 -0.57
CA THR A 304 -6.31 2.00 0.63
C THR A 304 -6.93 3.01 1.58
N PHE A 305 -8.11 2.68 2.07
CA PHE A 305 -8.92 3.49 2.98
C PHE A 305 -9.29 2.67 4.21
N LYS A 306 -9.51 3.35 5.34
CA LYS A 306 -10.24 2.74 6.44
C LYS A 306 -11.69 2.64 6.04
N THR A 307 -12.31 1.51 6.34
CA THR A 307 -13.69 1.27 5.93
C THR A 307 -14.69 2.22 6.61
N ILE A 308 -14.37 2.67 7.83
CA ILE A 308 -15.13 3.70 8.56
C ILE A 308 -15.16 5.05 7.83
N ASP A 309 -14.12 5.37 7.07
CA ASP A 309 -13.99 6.65 6.34
C ASP A 309 -14.61 6.59 4.93
N LEU A 310 -14.98 5.39 4.45
CA LEU A 310 -15.56 5.21 3.11
C LEU A 310 -16.88 5.95 2.92
N SER A 311 -17.70 6.09 3.97
CA SER A 311 -19.01 6.75 3.88
C SER A 311 -18.89 8.17 3.33
N ALA A 312 -17.86 8.92 3.76
CA ALA A 312 -17.59 10.26 3.26
C ALA A 312 -17.16 10.26 1.79
N LEU A 313 -16.32 9.30 1.38
CA LEU A 313 -15.88 9.18 -0.01
C LEU A 313 -17.03 8.78 -0.93
N VAL A 314 -17.79 7.74 -0.56
CA VAL A 314 -19.00 7.28 -1.27
C VAL A 314 -19.98 8.44 -1.45
N THR A 315 -20.30 9.16 -0.37
CA THR A 315 -21.22 10.31 -0.46
C THR A 315 -20.68 11.37 -1.41
N PHE A 316 -19.39 11.68 -1.34
CA PHE A 316 -18.78 12.66 -2.24
C PHE A 316 -18.83 12.23 -3.71
N LEU A 317 -18.59 10.94 -4.00
CA LEU A 317 -18.72 10.38 -5.34
C LEU A 317 -20.16 10.42 -5.84
N LEU A 318 -21.15 10.10 -4.99
CA LEU A 318 -22.57 10.14 -5.33
C LEU A 318 -23.06 11.57 -5.58
N VAL A 319 -22.65 12.54 -4.76
CA VAL A 319 -23.04 13.94 -4.92
C VAL A 319 -22.50 14.52 -6.23
N PHE A 320 -21.22 14.25 -6.53
CA PHE A 320 -20.52 14.86 -7.68
C PHE A 320 -20.34 13.90 -8.86
N HIS A 321 -21.15 12.84 -8.95
CA HIS A 321 -20.98 11.78 -9.95
C HIS A 321 -20.92 12.31 -11.39
N ASN A 322 -21.71 13.35 -11.71
CA ASN A 322 -21.78 13.96 -13.04
C ASN A 322 -20.71 15.05 -13.30
N ASP A 323 -20.06 15.55 -12.24
CA ASP A 323 -19.26 16.78 -12.32
C ASP A 323 -17.81 16.56 -12.72
N LYS A 324 -17.16 15.53 -12.14
CA LYS A 324 -15.72 15.28 -12.30
C LYS A 324 -15.39 13.79 -12.23
N PRO A 325 -14.28 13.34 -12.83
CA PRO A 325 -13.83 11.95 -12.69
C PRO A 325 -13.40 11.61 -11.25
N CYS A 326 -13.45 10.33 -10.89
CA CYS A 326 -13.21 9.83 -9.53
C CYS A 326 -11.86 10.29 -8.94
N ASP A 327 -10.77 10.23 -9.71
CA ASP A 327 -9.43 10.67 -9.28
C ASP A 327 -9.42 12.11 -8.77
N TRP A 328 -10.12 12.99 -9.48
CA TRP A 328 -10.20 14.40 -9.14
C TRP A 328 -11.12 14.61 -7.94
N LEU A 329 -12.21 13.83 -7.84
CA LEU A 329 -13.09 13.88 -6.69
C LEU A 329 -12.38 13.45 -5.41
N LEU A 330 -11.55 12.41 -5.44
CA LEU A 330 -10.73 12.02 -4.30
C LEU A 330 -9.73 13.12 -3.93
N ASP A 331 -9.03 13.69 -4.92
CA ASP A 331 -8.09 14.78 -4.70
C ASP A 331 -8.75 16.00 -4.05
N HIS A 332 -9.92 16.38 -4.55
CA HIS A 332 -10.73 17.48 -4.01
C HIS A 332 -11.30 17.16 -2.62
N LEU A 333 -11.73 15.93 -2.35
CA LEU A 333 -12.18 15.54 -1.01
C LEU A 333 -11.05 15.70 0.00
N VAL A 334 -9.83 15.26 -0.34
CA VAL A 334 -8.66 15.43 0.51
C VAL A 334 -8.33 16.91 0.67
N GLN A 335 -8.32 17.68 -0.43
CA GLN A 335 -8.10 19.12 -0.39
C GLN A 335 -9.09 19.83 0.54
N ASN A 336 -10.40 19.55 0.42
CA ASN A 336 -11.43 20.15 1.26
C ASN A 336 -11.29 19.76 2.74
N LYS A 337 -10.71 18.60 3.04
CA LYS A 337 -10.48 18.16 4.43
C LYS A 337 -9.32 18.89 5.11
N VAL A 338 -8.25 19.26 4.38
CA VAL A 338 -6.98 19.68 5.01
C VAL A 338 -6.41 21.00 4.52
N CYS A 339 -6.85 21.48 3.36
CA CYS A 339 -6.30 22.70 2.77
C CYS A 339 -7.07 23.93 3.21
N ARG A 340 -6.31 24.94 3.62
CA ARG A 340 -6.78 26.28 3.91
C ARG A 340 -6.74 27.13 2.66
N PHE A 341 -7.86 27.76 2.31
CA PHE A 341 -7.96 28.60 1.11
C PHE A 341 -7.19 29.93 1.24
N ASP A 342 -6.97 30.41 2.46
CA ASP A 342 -6.21 31.62 2.78
C ASP A 342 -4.69 31.41 2.77
N GLN A 343 -4.22 30.19 2.49
CA GLN A 343 -2.81 29.83 2.53
C GLN A 343 -2.26 29.52 1.13
N PRO A 344 -0.94 29.72 0.90
CA PRO A 344 -0.31 29.39 -0.38
C PRO A 344 -0.43 27.90 -0.73
N SER A 345 -0.42 27.59 -2.03
CA SER A 345 -0.54 26.21 -2.55
C SER A 345 0.48 25.23 -1.97
N LYS A 346 1.69 25.69 -1.60
CA LYS A 346 2.71 24.88 -0.93
C LYS A 346 2.24 24.33 0.41
N HIS A 347 1.47 25.11 1.18
CA HIS A 347 0.92 24.68 2.46
C HIS A 347 -0.11 23.57 2.25
N CYS A 348 -1.02 23.76 1.28
CA CYS A 348 -1.99 22.72 0.91
C CYS A 348 -1.30 21.42 0.49
N LYS A 349 -0.24 21.49 -0.33
CA LYS A 349 0.53 20.31 -0.73
C LYS A 349 1.09 19.55 0.47
N LYS A 350 1.73 20.26 1.41
CA LYS A 350 2.29 19.65 2.64
C LYS A 350 1.20 19.06 3.53
N ALA A 351 0.05 19.73 3.65
CA ALA A 351 -1.10 19.23 4.40
C ALA A 351 -1.67 17.94 3.78
N LYS A 352 -1.78 17.90 2.46
CA LYS A 352 -2.21 16.69 1.72
C LYS A 352 -1.23 15.53 1.91
N GLU A 353 0.08 15.77 1.84
CA GLU A 353 1.11 14.73 2.05
C GLU A 353 1.08 14.11 3.46
N ASN A 354 0.52 14.80 4.46
CA ASN A 354 0.36 14.26 5.81
C ASN A 354 -0.79 13.25 5.93
N VAL A 355 -1.83 13.39 5.09
CA VAL A 355 -3.02 12.53 5.12
C VAL A 355 -3.08 11.54 3.95
N TRP A 356 -2.42 11.84 2.85
CA TRP A 356 -2.23 10.99 1.68
C TRP A 356 -0.80 10.46 1.68
N ILE A 357 -0.61 9.32 2.32
CA ILE A 357 0.72 8.78 2.57
C ILE A 357 1.08 7.78 1.46
N HIS A 358 2.11 8.11 0.69
CA HIS A 358 2.62 7.22 -0.36
C HIS A 358 3.55 6.15 0.22
N TYR A 359 3.27 4.89 -0.10
CA TYR A 359 4.17 3.78 0.14
C TYR A 359 5.22 3.69 -0.98
N LYS A 360 6.47 3.39 -0.62
CA LYS A 360 7.57 3.23 -1.57
C LYS A 360 8.35 1.96 -1.26
N PRO A 361 8.64 1.10 -2.26
CA PRO A 361 8.26 1.18 -3.68
C PRO A 361 6.78 0.78 -3.93
N SER A 362 6.18 1.21 -5.06
CA SER A 362 4.81 0.82 -5.43
C SER A 362 4.64 -0.70 -5.47
N LEU A 363 3.45 -1.15 -5.03
CA LEU A 363 3.09 -2.57 -4.98
C LEU A 363 2.26 -3.01 -6.19
N PHE A 364 1.73 -2.06 -6.95
CA PHE A 364 0.89 -2.32 -8.13
C PHE A 364 1.44 -1.60 -9.37
N GLN A 365 1.19 -2.20 -10.53
CA GLN A 365 1.54 -1.67 -11.85
C GLN A 365 0.41 -1.87 -12.82
N HIS A 366 -0.01 -0.79 -13.45
CA HIS A 366 -0.96 -0.85 -14.55
C HIS A 366 -0.29 -1.47 -15.79
N ILE A 367 -0.92 -2.51 -16.35
CA ILE A 367 -0.45 -3.23 -17.54
C ILE A 367 -1.39 -3.09 -18.74
N GLY A 368 -2.59 -2.52 -18.54
CA GLY A 368 -3.56 -2.29 -19.62
C GLY A 368 -3.01 -1.34 -20.68
N THR A 369 -3.04 -1.77 -21.95
CA THR A 369 -2.66 -0.90 -23.09
C THR A 369 -3.87 -0.21 -23.71
N HIS A 370 -5.03 -0.88 -23.68
CA HIS A 370 -6.32 -0.37 -24.14
C HIS A 370 -7.21 -0.01 -22.97
N SER A 371 -7.61 1.27 -22.90
CA SER A 371 -8.50 1.80 -21.88
C SER A 371 -9.93 1.28 -22.05
N SER A 372 -10.71 1.34 -20.97
CA SER A 372 -12.17 1.17 -21.03
C SER A 372 -12.89 2.30 -21.77
N LEU A 373 -12.26 3.48 -21.92
CA LEU A 373 -12.76 4.52 -22.80
C LEU A 373 -12.35 4.20 -24.24
N LYS A 374 -13.33 4.07 -25.15
CA LYS A 374 -13.09 3.69 -26.55
C LYS A 374 -12.05 4.59 -27.23
N GLY A 375 -11.15 3.98 -27.99
CA GLY A 375 -10.09 4.68 -28.72
C GLY A 375 -8.91 5.19 -27.87
N LYS A 376 -8.94 5.11 -26.53
CA LYS A 376 -7.84 5.58 -25.68
C LYS A 376 -6.81 4.48 -25.41
N VAL A 377 -5.58 4.70 -25.87
CA VAL A 377 -4.42 3.85 -25.56
C VAL A 377 -3.70 4.41 -24.34
N GLN A 378 -3.52 3.57 -23.31
CA GLN A 378 -2.80 3.92 -22.09
C GLN A 378 -1.41 3.28 -22.09
N LYS A 379 -0.35 4.09 -22.12
CA LYS A 379 1.05 3.61 -22.08
C LYS A 379 1.76 3.96 -20.77
N LEU A 380 1.06 4.64 -19.86
CA LEU A 380 1.63 5.06 -18.58
C LEU A 380 1.94 3.84 -17.71
N LYS A 381 3.14 3.84 -17.15
CA LYS A 381 3.57 2.88 -16.12
C LYS A 381 3.93 3.63 -14.83
N ASP A 382 3.77 2.97 -13.69
CA ASP A 382 4.11 3.58 -12.40
C ASP A 382 5.64 3.67 -12.28
N LYS A 383 6.16 4.87 -12.06
CA LYS A 383 7.62 5.12 -12.02
C LYS A 383 8.31 4.46 -10.83
N GLN A 384 7.57 3.99 -9.83
CA GLN A 384 8.09 3.42 -8.58
C GLN A 384 7.79 1.92 -8.45
N PHE A 385 6.94 1.36 -9.30
CA PHE A 385 6.79 -0.09 -9.41
C PHE A 385 8.01 -0.69 -10.08
N GLY A 386 8.51 -1.80 -9.51
CA GLY A 386 9.72 -2.41 -10.04
C GLY A 386 10.96 -1.50 -9.99
N LYS A 387 10.98 -0.44 -9.15
CA LYS A 387 12.26 0.13 -8.67
C LYS A 387 12.96 -0.97 -7.89
N ILE A 388 13.73 -1.76 -8.61
CA ILE A 388 14.59 -2.78 -8.06
C ILE A 388 15.59 -2.02 -7.21
N GLN A 389 15.90 -2.60 -6.05
CA GLN A 389 16.86 -2.02 -5.14
C GLN A 389 18.23 -1.98 -5.85
N LEU A 390 18.61 -0.79 -6.33
CA LEU A 390 19.84 -0.58 -7.12
C LEU A 390 21.11 -0.72 -6.26
N PHE A 391 20.97 -0.63 -4.94
CA PHE A 391 22.06 -0.77 -3.98
C PHE A 391 21.54 -1.33 -2.65
N PHE A 392 22.41 -2.03 -1.93
CA PHE A 392 22.11 -2.57 -0.60
C PHE A 392 22.69 -1.63 0.46
N PRO A 393 21.86 -1.06 1.37
CA PRO A 393 22.36 -0.31 2.52
C PRO A 393 23.30 -1.17 3.37
N HIS A 394 24.43 -0.60 3.79
CA HIS A 394 25.47 -1.30 4.54
C HIS A 394 26.28 -0.29 5.35
N ASN A 395 27.04 -0.78 6.34
CA ASN A 395 27.93 0.04 7.16
C ASN A 395 29.36 -0.47 7.01
N ASN A 396 30.26 0.39 6.54
CA ASN A 396 31.69 0.10 6.43
C ASN A 396 32.49 0.77 7.56
N PRO A 397 33.72 0.29 7.84
CA PRO A 397 34.65 0.97 8.73
C PRO A 397 34.94 2.42 8.31
N ARG A 398 35.59 3.22 9.16
CA ARG A 398 35.98 4.58 8.79
C ARG A 398 37.11 4.56 7.77
N ALA A 399 36.89 5.15 6.60
CA ALA A 399 37.91 5.36 5.58
C ALA A 399 37.68 6.66 4.81
N SER A 400 38.78 7.28 4.35
CA SER A 400 38.77 8.27 3.28
C SER A 400 38.75 7.56 1.94
N VAL A 401 37.87 7.96 1.02
CA VAL A 401 37.75 7.34 -0.30
C VAL A 401 38.06 8.33 -1.40
N GLU A 402 38.88 7.91 -2.35
CA GLU A 402 39.40 8.75 -3.43
C GLU A 402 39.30 8.02 -4.77
N THR A 403 38.99 8.76 -5.83
CA THR A 403 38.96 8.22 -7.20
C THR A 403 39.17 9.34 -8.22
N MET A 404 39.76 8.99 -9.37
CA MET A 404 39.90 9.87 -10.52
C MET A 404 38.64 9.87 -11.41
N ILE A 405 37.73 8.92 -11.21
CA ILE A 405 36.51 8.79 -11.99
C ILE A 405 35.48 9.82 -11.54
N LYS A 406 35.04 10.65 -12.48
CA LYS A 406 34.04 11.70 -12.20
C LYS A 406 32.67 11.06 -11.90
N PRO A 407 32.01 11.41 -10.79
CA PRO A 407 30.69 10.90 -10.48
C PRO A 407 29.61 11.53 -11.37
N TYR A 408 28.61 10.76 -11.77
CA TYR A 408 27.39 11.26 -12.37
C TYR A 408 26.47 11.81 -11.27
N LYS A 409 26.08 13.09 -11.40
CA LYS A 409 25.18 13.78 -10.45
C LYS A 409 25.66 13.59 -8.99
N THR A 410 24.79 13.07 -8.12
CA THR A 410 25.04 12.88 -6.68
C THR A 410 25.52 11.47 -6.33
N TYR A 411 25.82 10.60 -7.31
CA TYR A 411 26.19 9.20 -7.10
C TYR A 411 27.70 9.03 -6.87
N THR A 412 28.20 9.58 -5.76
CA THR A 412 29.63 9.63 -5.42
C THR A 412 30.16 8.37 -4.73
N LEU A 413 31.46 8.08 -4.84
CA LEU A 413 32.12 6.94 -4.17
C LEU A 413 31.96 6.99 -2.64
N GLN A 414 32.02 8.18 -2.05
CA GLN A 414 31.84 8.37 -0.60
C GLN A 414 30.46 7.93 -0.11
N ARG A 415 29.40 8.24 -0.87
CA ARG A 415 28.02 7.84 -0.55
C ARG A 415 27.82 6.33 -0.75
N ALA A 416 28.49 5.75 -1.75
CA ALA A 416 28.51 4.31 -1.96
C ALA A 416 29.17 3.57 -0.79
N TYR A 417 30.33 4.05 -0.33
CA TYR A 417 31.05 3.47 0.80
C TYR A 417 30.31 3.58 2.14
N ARG A 418 29.49 4.62 2.33
CA ARG A 418 28.63 4.76 3.52
C ARG A 418 27.32 3.98 3.45
N GLY A 419 27.06 3.28 2.34
CA GLY A 419 25.79 2.59 2.12
C GLY A 419 24.57 3.51 1.99
N GLU A 420 24.77 4.79 1.69
CA GLU A 420 23.69 5.76 1.45
C GLU A 420 23.17 5.71 0.00
N SER A 421 23.99 5.22 -0.94
CA SER A 421 23.68 5.13 -2.37
C SER A 421 24.63 4.14 -3.08
N TYR A 422 24.73 4.22 -4.41
CA TYR A 422 25.75 3.55 -5.23
C TYR A 422 26.67 4.59 -5.90
N PHE A 423 27.82 4.12 -6.41
CA PHE A 423 28.73 4.94 -7.21
C PHE A 423 28.38 4.79 -8.68
N TRP A 424 28.20 5.90 -9.40
CA TRP A 424 28.00 5.90 -10.84
C TRP A 424 29.05 6.78 -11.48
N GLY A 425 30.12 6.16 -11.99
CA GLY A 425 31.25 6.84 -12.60
C GLY A 425 31.03 7.09 -14.09
N LEU A 426 31.45 8.26 -14.58
CA LEU A 426 31.42 8.61 -15.99
C LEU A 426 32.72 8.19 -16.67
N LEU A 427 32.60 7.36 -17.71
CA LEU A 427 33.68 6.97 -18.63
C LEU A 427 34.96 6.51 -17.90
N PRO A 428 34.91 5.42 -17.10
CA PRO A 428 36.12 4.85 -16.51
C PRO A 428 37.11 4.43 -17.60
N GLN A 429 38.38 4.77 -17.43
CA GLN A 429 39.47 4.44 -18.36
C GLN A 429 40.43 3.44 -17.73
N GLN A 430 41.18 2.74 -18.59
CA GLN A 430 42.24 1.83 -18.14
C GLN A 430 43.27 2.61 -17.30
N GLY A 431 43.55 2.10 -16.10
CA GLY A 431 44.48 2.74 -15.15
C GLY A 431 43.80 3.64 -14.12
N ASP A 432 42.49 3.83 -14.19
CA ASP A 432 41.73 4.44 -13.11
C ASP A 432 41.75 3.58 -11.85
N LYS A 433 41.67 4.23 -10.69
CA LYS A 433 41.68 3.55 -9.39
C LYS A 433 40.62 4.08 -8.43
N LEU A 434 40.11 3.17 -7.60
CA LEU A 434 39.35 3.49 -6.39
C LEU A 434 40.22 3.20 -5.18
N LEU A 435 40.56 4.22 -4.40
CA LEU A 435 41.39 4.14 -3.22
C LEU A 435 40.53 4.25 -1.96
N PHE A 436 40.74 3.32 -1.02
CA PHE A 436 40.14 3.31 0.31
C PHE A 436 41.25 3.35 1.35
N ASN A 437 41.35 4.45 2.10
CA ASN A 437 42.37 4.67 3.12
C ASN A 437 41.75 4.62 4.51
N PHE A 438 42.10 3.61 5.30
CA PHE A 438 41.49 3.32 6.59
C PHE A 438 42.21 4.05 7.73
N ASP A 439 41.45 4.74 8.58
CA ASP A 439 42.00 5.42 9.75
C ASP A 439 41.01 5.31 10.93
N PRO A 440 41.26 4.47 11.96
CA PRO A 440 42.46 3.64 12.14
C PRO A 440 42.48 2.40 11.22
N PRO A 441 43.64 1.72 11.08
CA PRO A 441 43.75 0.53 10.22
C PRO A 441 42.85 -0.64 10.66
N VAL A 442 42.42 -1.46 9.70
CA VAL A 442 41.35 -2.46 9.91
C VAL A 442 41.84 -3.88 9.67
N SER A 443 41.42 -4.81 10.54
CA SER A 443 41.58 -6.25 10.31
C SER A 443 40.55 -6.71 9.27
N LEU A 444 41.03 -7.00 8.06
CA LEU A 444 40.19 -7.40 6.95
C LEU A 444 39.69 -8.84 7.20
N LYS A 445 38.37 -9.05 7.23
CA LYS A 445 37.76 -10.41 7.25
C LYS A 445 37.19 -10.80 5.90
N GLY A 446 36.89 -9.81 5.08
CA GLY A 446 36.33 -9.95 3.75
C GLY A 446 35.97 -8.58 3.19
N PHE A 447 35.78 -8.52 1.88
CA PHE A 447 35.31 -7.33 1.16
C PHE A 447 34.41 -7.78 0.01
N LEU A 448 33.53 -6.90 -0.44
CA LEU A 448 32.59 -7.15 -1.54
C LEU A 448 32.56 -5.94 -2.46
N PHE A 449 32.98 -6.14 -3.70
CA PHE A 449 32.74 -5.19 -4.79
C PHE A 449 31.71 -5.78 -5.73
N ARG A 450 30.62 -5.04 -5.96
CA ARG A 450 29.58 -5.38 -6.92
C ARG A 450 29.47 -4.24 -7.94
N SER A 451 29.58 -4.59 -9.22
CA SER A 451 29.46 -3.65 -10.34
C SER A 451 28.31 -4.05 -11.25
N GLY A 452 27.63 -3.07 -11.84
CA GLY A 452 26.41 -3.27 -12.61
C GLY A 452 25.17 -3.35 -11.75
N ASN A 453 24.05 -2.93 -12.33
CA ASN A 453 22.72 -3.11 -11.73
C ASN A 453 21.71 -3.46 -12.82
N VAL A 454 20.46 -3.69 -12.43
CA VAL A 454 19.37 -4.08 -13.33
C VAL A 454 18.87 -2.96 -14.26
N GLU A 455 19.09 -1.69 -13.91
CA GLU A 455 18.77 -0.55 -14.79
C GLU A 455 19.90 -0.31 -15.81
N HIS A 456 21.13 -0.63 -15.44
CA HIS A 456 22.34 -0.48 -16.23
C HIS A 456 23.15 -1.79 -16.23
N PRO A 457 22.66 -2.83 -16.93
CA PRO A 457 23.30 -4.14 -16.92
C PRO A 457 24.65 -4.13 -17.64
N SER A 458 24.95 -3.13 -18.46
CA SER A 458 26.24 -2.94 -19.14
C SER A 458 27.31 -2.26 -18.29
N ASP A 459 26.93 -1.56 -17.20
CA ASP A 459 27.85 -0.73 -16.40
C ASP A 459 28.62 -1.59 -15.40
N ARG A 460 29.39 -2.55 -15.91
CA ARG A 460 30.14 -3.53 -15.13
C ARG A 460 31.64 -3.26 -15.24
N LEU A 461 32.35 -3.56 -14.15
CA LEU A 461 33.79 -3.58 -14.15
C LEU A 461 34.26 -4.93 -14.72
N TYR A 462 35.30 -4.90 -15.54
CA TYR A 462 35.91 -6.08 -16.16
C TYR A 462 37.42 -6.01 -15.96
N ASN A 463 38.08 -7.15 -15.74
CA ASN A 463 39.55 -7.24 -15.63
C ASN A 463 40.18 -6.42 -14.50
N THR A 464 39.42 -6.10 -13.45
CA THR A 464 39.91 -5.26 -12.35
C THR A 464 40.61 -6.09 -11.27
N THR A 465 41.68 -5.56 -10.69
CA THR A 465 42.41 -6.19 -9.58
C THR A 465 42.17 -5.46 -8.26
N VAL A 466 42.10 -6.23 -7.17
CA VAL A 466 42.01 -5.69 -5.82
C VAL A 466 43.36 -5.88 -5.14
N GLU A 467 43.93 -4.77 -4.70
CA GLU A 467 45.25 -4.71 -4.09
C GLU A 467 45.15 -4.15 -2.67
N VAL A 468 45.90 -4.71 -1.74
CA VAL A 468 45.90 -4.24 -0.34
C VAL A 468 47.30 -3.99 0.18
N LEU A 469 47.43 -2.95 1.00
CA LEU A 469 48.67 -2.61 1.67
C LEU A 469 48.62 -3.06 3.14
N PRO A 470 49.32 -4.15 3.51
CA PRO A 470 49.43 -4.57 4.91
C PRO A 470 50.29 -3.59 5.71
N ILE A 471 50.00 -3.45 7.00
CA ILE A 471 50.82 -2.63 7.91
C ILE A 471 52.13 -3.34 8.27
N GLN A 472 52.06 -4.67 8.37
CA GLN A 472 53.21 -5.46 8.76
C GLN A 472 54.13 -5.69 7.54
N PRO A 473 55.46 -5.69 7.74
CA PRO A 473 56.39 -6.04 6.68
C PRO A 473 56.06 -7.40 6.08
N LEU A 474 56.23 -7.54 4.77
CA LEU A 474 55.93 -8.78 4.02
C LEU A 474 56.63 -10.03 4.62
N SER A 475 57.75 -9.84 5.32
CA SER A 475 58.50 -10.89 6.02
C SER A 475 57.79 -11.46 7.25
N ARG A 476 56.86 -10.72 7.86
CA ARG A 476 56.10 -11.11 9.06
C ARG A 476 54.68 -11.59 8.74
N LEU A 477 54.29 -11.59 7.47
CA LEU A 477 53.01 -12.15 7.06
C LEU A 477 53.02 -13.68 7.20
N PRO A 478 51.87 -14.29 7.54
CA PRO A 478 51.71 -15.74 7.56
C PRO A 478 52.20 -16.40 6.26
N HIS A 479 52.91 -17.53 6.38
CA HIS A 479 53.56 -18.21 5.25
C HIS A 479 52.60 -18.55 4.11
N ASN A 480 51.36 -18.93 4.45
CA ASN A 480 50.27 -19.23 3.52
C ASN A 480 49.79 -18.01 2.69
N ILE A 481 49.95 -16.78 3.18
CA ILE A 481 49.61 -15.55 2.47
C ILE A 481 50.76 -15.16 1.53
N ARG A 482 52.01 -15.31 2.00
CA ARG A 482 53.23 -14.98 1.27
C ARG A 482 53.47 -15.86 0.04
N THR A 483 53.07 -17.13 0.08
CA THR A 483 53.25 -18.08 -1.04
C THR A 483 52.06 -18.09 -2.02
N LYS A 484 50.87 -17.68 -1.57
CA LYS A 484 49.63 -17.80 -2.36
C LYS A 484 49.26 -16.51 -3.12
N LEU A 485 49.66 -15.35 -2.64
CA LEU A 485 49.28 -14.06 -3.21
C LEU A 485 50.45 -13.40 -3.95
N LYS A 486 50.15 -12.80 -5.11
CA LYS A 486 51.15 -12.05 -5.88
C LYS A 486 51.41 -10.69 -5.20
N VAL A 487 52.68 -10.35 -5.06
CA VAL A 487 53.15 -9.07 -4.52
C VAL A 487 53.51 -8.15 -5.69
N THR A 488 53.04 -6.90 -5.67
CA THR A 488 53.42 -5.89 -6.66
C THR A 488 54.74 -5.21 -6.26
N ASN A 489 55.38 -4.52 -7.20
CA ASN A 489 56.63 -3.79 -6.95
C ASN A 489 56.50 -2.73 -5.83
N ASP A 490 55.27 -2.24 -5.60
CA ASP A 490 54.95 -1.21 -4.60
C ASP A 490 54.54 -1.81 -3.23
N SER A 491 54.86 -3.08 -2.97
CA SER A 491 54.54 -3.81 -1.74
C SER A 491 53.04 -4.08 -1.48
N TYR A 492 52.18 -3.94 -2.50
CA TYR A 492 50.77 -4.33 -2.37
C TYR A 492 50.60 -5.84 -2.62
N LEU A 493 49.58 -6.42 -1.99
CA LEU A 493 49.15 -7.80 -2.20
C LEU A 493 47.91 -7.82 -3.11
N ILE A 494 47.97 -8.55 -4.22
CA ILE A 494 46.80 -8.77 -5.08
C ILE A 494 45.96 -9.87 -4.44
N ILE A 495 44.76 -9.52 -3.95
CA ILE A 495 43.88 -10.42 -3.20
C ILE A 495 42.59 -10.81 -3.93
N GLY A 496 42.36 -10.27 -5.13
CA GLY A 496 41.22 -10.63 -5.95
C GLY A 496 41.32 -10.10 -7.37
N LYS A 497 40.64 -10.78 -8.30
CA LYS A 497 40.46 -10.37 -9.70
C LYS A 497 38.99 -10.54 -10.08
N LEU A 498 38.44 -9.58 -10.81
CA LEU A 498 37.01 -9.52 -11.15
C LEU A 498 36.78 -10.19 -12.52
N GLU A 499 36.27 -11.42 -12.53
CA GLU A 499 36.00 -12.17 -13.78
C GLU A 499 34.50 -12.25 -14.11
N GLU A 500 33.57 -12.26 -13.14
CA GLU A 500 32.11 -12.37 -13.40
C GLU A 500 31.23 -11.51 -12.45
N HIS A 501 31.39 -10.18 -12.51
CA HIS A 501 30.43 -9.16 -12.02
C HIS A 501 30.22 -9.02 -10.50
N ILE A 502 30.69 -9.97 -9.70
CA ILE A 502 30.75 -9.87 -8.24
C ILE A 502 32.08 -10.45 -7.79
N ILE A 503 32.86 -9.70 -7.00
CA ILE A 503 33.95 -10.32 -6.23
C ILE A 503 33.36 -10.82 -4.93
N PHE A 504 33.35 -12.15 -4.75
CA PHE A 504 33.19 -12.77 -3.45
C PHE A 504 34.49 -13.46 -3.02
N LEU A 505 34.86 -13.16 -1.76
CA LEU A 505 35.74 -13.89 -0.85
C LEU A 505 37.24 -14.03 -1.21
N TYR A 506 38.09 -13.68 -0.23
CA TYR A 506 38.76 -14.64 0.65
C TYR A 506 38.89 -14.03 2.05
N SER A 507 38.69 -14.84 3.10
CA SER A 507 39.08 -14.49 4.47
C SER A 507 40.59 -14.30 4.50
N VAL A 508 41.02 -13.04 4.46
CA VAL A 508 42.43 -12.67 4.56
C VAL A 508 42.58 -11.93 5.88
N SER A 509 42.81 -12.65 6.97
CA SER A 509 43.05 -12.10 8.31
C SER A 509 44.34 -11.28 8.35
N VAL A 510 44.33 -10.10 7.71
CA VAL A 510 45.46 -9.17 7.59
C VAL A 510 44.97 -7.78 8.00
N VAL A 511 45.79 -7.09 8.79
CA VAL A 511 45.52 -5.70 9.14
C VAL A 511 46.04 -4.81 8.01
N VAL A 512 45.13 -4.09 7.36
CA VAL A 512 45.39 -3.30 6.17
C VAL A 512 45.16 -1.81 6.45
N ASN A 513 45.99 -0.98 5.82
CA ASN A 513 45.85 0.47 5.85
C ASN A 513 45.15 1.00 4.58
N LYS A 514 45.41 0.37 3.43
CA LYS A 514 44.86 0.78 2.13
C LYS A 514 44.33 -0.40 1.35
N ILE A 515 43.24 -0.16 0.62
CA ILE A 515 42.71 -1.04 -0.43
C ILE A 515 42.61 -0.22 -1.72
N ASN A 516 43.13 -0.76 -2.82
CA ASN A 516 42.99 -0.21 -4.16
C ASN A 516 42.17 -1.19 -5.02
N LEU A 517 41.26 -0.66 -5.82
CA LEU A 517 40.67 -1.35 -6.95
C LEU A 517 41.20 -0.69 -8.23
N PHE A 518 41.98 -1.43 -9.02
CA PHE A 518 42.51 -0.96 -10.30
C PHE A 518 41.61 -1.41 -11.45
N ILE A 519 41.25 -0.47 -12.33
CA ILE A 519 40.31 -0.64 -13.45
C ILE A 519 41.06 -0.84 -14.77
#